data_AF-A0A354YXK4-F1
#
_entry.id   AF-A0A354YXK4-F1
#
_cell.length_a   1.000
_cell.length_b   1.000
_cell.length_c   1.000
_cell.angle_alpha   90.00
_cell.angle_beta   90.00
_cell.angle_gamma   90.00
#
_symmetry.space_group_name_H-M   'P 1'
#
loop_
_entity.id
_entity.type
_entity.pdbx_description
1 polymer ?
#
loop_
_entity_poly.entity_id
_entity_poly.type
_entity_poly.pdbx_seq_one_letter_code
_entity_poly.pdbx_strand_id
1 'polypeptide(L)'
;MVGDIADSATLFYVEDGSIFPAAPFMITIDAELMQVNTILGNLFSDVMRAQEGTAAASHAAESLVENRWTAGMYSNLVSQDEIGDDLVTQAEFDAHLAEKASQSTL
;
A
#
# COMPACT_ATOMS: atom_id res chain seq x y z
N MET A 1 -6.10 0.84 27.05
CA MET A 1 -6.86 1.94 26.42
C MET A 1 -5.97 2.52 25.35
N VAL A 2 -6.45 2.48 24.10
CA VAL A 2 -5.81 3.18 22.98
C VAL A 2 -6.19 4.66 23.10
N GLY A 3 -5.21 5.56 22.98
CA GLY A 3 -5.44 7.00 23.09
C GLY A 3 -5.60 7.68 21.73
N ASP A 4 -5.89 8.98 21.74
CA ASP A 4 -5.88 9.81 20.54
C ASP A 4 -4.51 9.76 19.85
N ILE A 5 -4.50 9.89 18.53
CA ILE A 5 -3.30 9.92 17.70
C ILE A 5 -3.16 11.33 17.13
N ALA A 6 -2.09 12.05 17.49
CA ALA A 6 -1.78 13.36 16.91
C ALA A 6 -1.39 13.25 15.43
N ASP A 7 -1.58 14.31 14.65
CA ASP A 7 -1.20 14.38 13.22
C ASP A 7 0.31 14.16 12.96
N SER A 8 1.15 14.48 13.93
CA SER A 8 2.60 14.31 13.91
C SER A 8 3.08 13.02 14.57
N ALA A 9 2.17 12.20 15.10
CA ALA A 9 2.54 10.96 15.78
C ALA A 9 3.15 9.96 14.79
N THR A 10 4.33 9.44 15.14
CA THR A 10 5.05 8.40 14.40
C THR A 10 5.01 7.04 15.12
N LEU A 11 4.31 6.98 16.25
CA LEU A 11 4.06 5.76 17.02
C LEU A 11 2.72 5.88 17.74
N PHE A 12 2.00 4.77 17.85
CA PHE A 12 0.77 4.67 18.64
C PHE A 12 0.43 3.21 18.93
N TYR A 13 -0.41 3.00 19.94
CA TYR A 13 -0.89 1.67 20.28
C TYR A 13 -2.16 1.33 19.50
N VAL A 14 -2.29 0.08 19.10
CA VAL A 14 -3.56 -0.53 18.67
C VAL A 14 -4.07 -1.46 19.76
N GLU A 15 -5.33 -1.89 19.65
CA GLU A 15 -5.92 -2.81 20.63
C GLU A 15 -5.28 -4.20 20.57
N ASP A 16 -5.07 -4.73 19.36
CA ASP A 16 -4.38 -5.99 19.10
C ASP A 16 -3.52 -5.86 17.84
N GLY A 17 -2.20 -5.89 18.02
CA GLY A 17 -1.26 -5.84 16.89
C GLY A 17 -1.10 -7.18 16.17
N SER A 18 -1.45 -8.29 16.81
CA SER A 18 -1.17 -9.64 16.29
C SER A 18 -2.01 -10.02 15.06
N ILE A 19 -3.10 -9.31 14.81
CA ILE A 19 -3.98 -9.51 13.65
C ILE A 19 -3.45 -8.86 12.37
N PHE A 20 -2.44 -7.98 12.48
CA PHE A 20 -1.85 -7.30 11.34
C PHE A 20 -0.73 -8.14 10.71
N PRO A 21 -0.42 -7.92 9.42
CA PRO A 21 0.71 -8.60 8.77
C PRO A 21 2.06 -8.27 9.41
N ALA A 22 3.10 -8.99 9.01
CA ALA A 22 4.47 -8.55 9.27
C ALA A 22 4.73 -7.20 8.59
N ALA A 23 5.38 -6.28 9.30
CA ALA A 23 5.79 -5.00 8.74
C ALA A 23 6.84 -5.18 7.61
N PRO A 24 6.85 -4.30 6.58
CA PRO A 24 6.00 -3.12 6.44
C PRO A 24 4.62 -3.43 5.83
N PHE A 25 3.59 -2.71 6.29
CA PHE A 25 2.23 -2.76 5.72
C PHE A 25 1.53 -1.39 5.78
N MET A 26 0.44 -1.26 5.02
CA MET A 26 -0.36 -0.05 4.95
C MET A 26 -1.63 -0.19 5.78
N ILE A 27 -2.00 0.89 6.47
CA ILE A 27 -3.25 1.01 7.20
C ILE A 27 -4.01 2.26 6.76
N THR A 28 -5.32 2.25 6.98
CA THR A 28 -6.18 3.42 6.90
C THR A 28 -6.75 3.71 8.28
N ILE A 29 -6.77 4.98 8.65
CA ILE A 29 -7.59 5.51 9.75
C ILE A 29 -8.36 6.71 9.19
N ASP A 30 -9.68 6.68 9.28
CA ASP A 30 -10.56 7.65 8.63
C ASP A 30 -10.26 7.79 7.12
N ALA A 31 -9.72 8.93 6.70
CA ALA A 31 -9.33 9.21 5.31
C ALA A 31 -7.80 9.25 5.09
N GLU A 32 -7.01 8.88 6.10
CA GLU A 32 -5.55 8.89 6.03
C GLU A 32 -4.98 7.50 5.77
N LEU A 33 -4.06 7.41 4.81
CA LEU A 33 -3.21 6.23 4.60
C LEU A 33 -1.87 6.41 5.32
N MET A 34 -1.47 5.39 6.07
CA MET A 34 -0.19 5.37 6.78
C MET A 34 0.55 4.06 6.52
N GLN A 35 1.87 4.12 6.46
CA GLN A 35 2.73 2.94 6.40
C GLN A 35 3.28 2.65 7.80
N VAL A 36 3.06 1.44 8.29
CA VAL A 36 3.65 0.93 9.53
C VAL A 36 4.91 0.17 9.18
N ASN A 37 6.06 0.59 9.72
CA ASN A 37 7.35 -0.04 9.42
C ASN A 37 7.84 -0.98 10.52
N THR A 38 7.31 -0.88 11.74
CA THR A 38 7.67 -1.76 12.85
C THR A 38 6.48 -2.04 13.76
N ILE A 39 6.38 -3.30 14.20
CA ILE A 39 5.37 -3.77 15.15
C ILE A 39 6.07 -4.40 16.37
N LEU A 40 5.73 -3.91 17.56
CA LEU A 40 6.26 -4.38 18.84
C LEU A 40 5.09 -4.72 19.77
N GLY A 41 4.54 -5.93 19.62
CA GLY A 41 3.29 -6.30 20.27
C GLY A 41 2.14 -5.45 19.73
N ASN A 42 1.57 -4.59 20.58
CA ASN A 42 0.48 -3.68 20.21
C ASN A 42 0.96 -2.26 19.84
N LEU A 43 2.27 -2.01 19.87
CA LEU A 43 2.84 -0.72 19.49
C LEU A 43 3.20 -0.76 18.00
N PHE A 44 2.61 0.15 17.22
CA PHE A 44 3.12 0.49 15.91
C PHE A 44 4.14 1.61 16.08
N SER A 45 5.32 1.44 15.47
CA SER A 45 6.39 2.44 15.47
C SER A 45 6.93 2.66 14.07
N ASP A 46 7.69 3.75 13.93
CA ASP A 46 8.22 4.22 12.64
C ASP A 46 7.11 4.40 11.60
N VAL A 47 5.95 4.87 12.05
CA VAL A 47 4.78 5.09 11.20
C VAL A 47 5.01 6.31 10.31
N MET A 48 4.92 6.09 9.00
CA MET A 48 4.96 7.15 8.00
C MET A 48 3.52 7.55 7.65
N ARG A 49 3.20 8.82 7.89
CA ARG A 49 1.89 9.44 7.73
C ARG A 49 1.66 9.94 6.30
N ALA A 50 0.43 10.33 5.97
CA ALA A 50 0.09 11.02 4.71
C ALA A 50 0.58 10.30 3.43
N GLN A 51 0.43 8.97 3.38
CA GLN A 51 0.86 8.19 2.22
C GLN A 51 -0.11 8.34 1.05
N GLU A 52 0.41 8.11 -0.17
CA GLU A 52 -0.37 8.09 -1.42
C GLU A 52 -1.21 9.36 -1.67
N GLY A 53 -0.72 10.52 -1.21
CA GLY A 53 -1.39 11.81 -1.40
C GLY A 53 -2.53 12.09 -0.41
N THR A 54 -2.71 11.26 0.62
CA THR A 54 -3.57 11.59 1.77
C THR A 54 -2.91 12.66 2.66
N ALA A 55 -3.67 13.23 3.60
CA ALA A 55 -3.18 14.24 4.54
C ALA A 55 -3.09 13.66 5.95
N ALA A 56 -2.07 14.07 6.70
CA ALA A 56 -1.93 13.73 8.11
C ALA A 56 -3.05 14.40 8.93
N ALA A 57 -3.79 13.62 9.70
CA ALA A 57 -4.88 14.10 10.55
C ALA A 57 -4.73 13.62 12.00
N SER A 58 -5.35 14.33 12.94
CA SER A 58 -5.50 13.77 14.29
C SER A 58 -6.67 12.78 14.29
N HIS A 59 -6.50 11.64 14.94
CA HIS A 59 -7.52 10.60 15.07
C HIS A 59 -7.94 10.45 16.53
N ALA A 60 -9.24 10.27 16.75
CA ALA A 60 -9.77 10.04 18.09
C ALA A 60 -9.37 8.65 18.60
N ALA A 61 -9.36 8.50 19.92
CA ALA A 61 -9.27 7.20 20.56
C ALA A 61 -10.33 6.25 19.99
N GLU A 62 -9.96 4.98 19.83
CA GLU A 62 -10.83 3.92 19.29
C GLU A 62 -11.24 4.10 17.81
N SER A 63 -10.64 5.07 17.08
CA SER A 63 -10.75 5.10 15.61
C SER A 63 -10.32 3.76 15.01
N LEU A 64 -11.09 3.29 14.02
CA LEU A 64 -10.84 2.02 13.37
C LEU A 64 -9.52 2.06 12.60
N VAL A 65 -8.68 1.05 12.84
CA VAL A 65 -7.45 0.83 12.09
C VAL A 65 -7.66 -0.34 11.15
N GLU A 66 -7.71 -0.05 9.86
CA GLU A 66 -7.99 -1.05 8.84
C GLU A 66 -6.75 -1.30 7.99
N ASN A 67 -6.39 -2.57 7.78
CA ASN A 67 -5.34 -2.90 6.83
C ASN A 67 -5.81 -2.57 5.40
N ARG A 68 -4.96 -1.90 4.60
CA ARG A 68 -5.30 -1.48 3.25
C ARG A 68 -4.37 -2.07 2.23
N TRP A 69 -4.94 -2.82 1.29
CA TRP A 69 -4.22 -3.21 0.09
C TRP A 69 -4.39 -2.08 -0.92
N THR A 70 -3.35 -1.27 -1.09
CA THR A 70 -3.36 -0.11 -1.99
C THR A 70 -2.76 -0.47 -3.36
N ALA A 71 -3.03 0.35 -4.37
CA ALA A 71 -2.42 0.18 -5.69
C ALA A 71 -0.87 0.24 -5.62
N GLY A 72 -0.32 1.06 -4.72
CA GLY A 72 1.11 1.09 -4.41
C GLY A 72 1.65 -0.24 -3.85
N MET A 73 0.83 -0.96 -3.07
CA MET A 73 1.17 -2.31 -2.61
C MET A 73 1.17 -3.32 -3.77
N TYR A 74 0.18 -3.25 -4.67
CA TYR A 74 0.12 -4.12 -5.85
C TYR A 74 1.30 -3.91 -6.81
N SER A 75 1.80 -2.67 -6.97
CA SER A 75 3.03 -2.42 -7.74
C SER A 75 4.28 -3.07 -7.14
N ASN A 76 4.26 -3.40 -5.85
CA ASN A 76 5.36 -4.09 -5.17
C ASN A 76 5.17 -5.62 -5.11
N LEU A 77 3.93 -6.11 -5.22
CA LEU A 77 3.61 -7.55 -5.25
C LEU A 77 3.91 -8.21 -6.61
N VAL A 78 4.18 -7.40 -7.62
CA VAL A 78 4.64 -7.82 -8.92
C VAL A 78 5.97 -7.12 -9.15
N SER A 79 7.05 -7.69 -8.66
CA SER A 79 8.36 -7.25 -9.13
C SER A 79 8.50 -7.65 -10.61
N GLN A 80 9.10 -6.79 -11.44
CA GLN A 80 9.45 -7.16 -12.82
C GLN A 80 10.26 -8.47 -12.87
N ASP A 81 11.01 -8.74 -11.80
CA ASP A 81 11.80 -9.96 -11.62
C ASP A 81 10.93 -11.22 -11.44
N GLU A 82 9.72 -11.12 -10.88
CA GLU A 82 8.81 -12.26 -10.64
C GLU A 82 7.97 -12.63 -11.87
N ILE A 83 7.66 -11.67 -12.74
CA ILE A 83 6.99 -11.96 -14.03
C ILE A 83 8.01 -12.41 -15.09
N GLY A 84 9.26 -11.97 -14.99
CA GLY A 84 10.32 -12.36 -15.92
C GLY A 84 9.96 -12.05 -17.38
N ASP A 85 10.16 -13.03 -18.26
CA ASP A 85 9.95 -12.95 -19.73
C ASP A 85 8.46 -12.90 -20.14
N ASP A 86 7.53 -13.04 -19.19
CA ASP A 86 6.08 -13.03 -19.45
C ASP A 86 5.50 -11.60 -19.50
N LEU A 87 6.33 -10.59 -19.21
CA LEU A 87 5.96 -9.19 -19.32
C LEU A 87 6.08 -8.76 -20.78
N VAL A 88 4.94 -8.67 -21.48
CA VAL A 88 4.91 -8.18 -22.87
C VAL A 88 5.58 -6.81 -22.93
N THR A 89 6.71 -6.75 -23.64
CA THR A 89 7.44 -5.51 -23.87
C THR A 89 6.64 -4.59 -24.79
N GLN A 90 6.89 -3.28 -24.72
CA GLN A 90 6.27 -2.33 -25.64
C GLN A 90 6.54 -2.69 -27.11
N ALA A 91 7.73 -3.24 -27.40
CA ALA A 91 8.11 -3.66 -28.74
C ALA A 91 7.26 -4.85 -29.23
N GLU A 92 6.96 -5.83 -28.37
CA GLU A 92 6.10 -6.96 -28.71
C GLU A 92 4.65 -6.53 -28.91
N PHE A 93 4.17 -5.59 -28.10
CA PHE A 93 2.85 -4.99 -28.29
C PHE A 93 2.73 -4.27 -29.63
N ASP A 94 3.72 -3.46 -29.99
CA ASP A 94 3.75 -2.71 -31.25
C ASP A 94 3.85 -3.65 -32.45
N ALA A 95 4.62 -4.74 -32.34
CA ALA A 95 4.71 -5.77 -33.37
C ALA A 95 3.37 -6.49 -33.58
N HIS A 96 2.67 -6.85 -32.50
CA HIS A 96 1.35 -7.47 -32.60
C HIS A 96 0.31 -6.53 -33.20
N LEU A 97 0.38 -5.24 -32.86
CA LEU A 97 -0.50 -4.22 -33.42
C LEU A 97 -0.25 -4.05 -34.93
N ALA A 98 1.01 -4.04 -35.36
CA ALA A 98 1.39 -3.99 -36.77
C ALA A 98 0.95 -5.24 -37.55
N GLU A 99 1.06 -6.43 -36.93
CA GLU A 99 0.58 -7.68 -37.52
C GLU A 99 -0.94 -7.66 -37.71
N LYS A 100 -1.70 -7.26 -36.67
CA LYS A 100 -3.16 -7.12 -36.75
C LYS A 100 -3.61 -6.09 -37.78
N ALA A 101 -2.87 -4.97 -37.90
CA ALA A 101 -3.13 -3.96 -38.92
C ALA A 101 -2.91 -4.51 -40.35
N SER A 102 -1.88 -5.34 -40.55
CA SER A 102 -1.61 -6.02 -41.82
C SER A 102 -2.70 -7.03 -42.19
N GLN A 103 -3.17 -7.84 -41.22
CA GLN A 103 -4.20 -8.85 -41.44
C GLN A 103 -5.59 -8.27 -41.77
N SER A 104 -5.88 -7.02 -41.37
CA SER A 104 -7.16 -6.35 -41.66
C SER A 104 -7.26 -5.75 -43.07
N THR A 105 -6.19 -5.79 -43.87
CA THR A 105 -6.11 -5.16 -45.19
C THR A 105 -6.27 -6.16 -46.36
N LEU A 106 -6.63 -7.42 -46.07
CA LEU A 106 -7.07 -8.44 -47.02
C LEU A 106 -8.60 -8.57 -47.01
#